data_AF-A0A7Y5RL65-F1
#
_entry.id   AF-A0A7Y5RL65-F1
#
_cell.length_a   1.000
_cell.length_b   1.000
_cell.length_c   1.000
_cell.angle_alpha   90.00
_cell.angle_beta   90.00
_cell.angle_gamma   90.00
#
_symmetry.space_group_name_H-M   'P 1'
#
loop_
_entity.id
_entity.type
_entity.pdbx_description
1 polymer ?
#
loop_
_entity_poly.entity_id
_entity_poly.type
_entity_poly.pdbx_seq_one_letter_code
_entity_poly.pdbx_strand_id
1 'polypeptide(L)' 'LALAPDPSFVVQGTNDTFGTPDELRAHLPAGTTLFEVPGAHSYPKGSRSALTQALTSIAGMLPG' A
#
# COMPACT_ATOMS: atom_id res chain seq x y z
N LEU A 1 26.15 -8.67 -10.35
CA LEU A 1 25.49 -7.85 -9.31
C LEU A 1 24.05 -8.31 -9.22
N ALA A 2 23.58 -8.77 -8.06
CA ALA A 2 22.15 -8.88 -7.85
C ALA A 2 21.60 -7.45 -7.85
N LEU A 3 20.62 -7.17 -8.70
CA LEU A 3 19.85 -5.93 -8.60
C LEU A 3 19.28 -5.90 -7.18
N ALA A 4 19.43 -4.77 -6.47
CA ALA A 4 18.66 -4.58 -5.25
C ALA A 4 17.18 -4.76 -5.62
N PRO A 5 16.36 -5.46 -4.81
CA PRO A 5 14.95 -5.60 -5.11
C PRO A 5 14.34 -4.21 -5.31
N ASP A 6 13.57 -4.05 -6.39
CA ASP A 6 12.88 -2.80 -6.67
C ASP A 6 11.99 -2.43 -5.47
N PRO A 7 11.94 -1.15 -5.09
CA PRO A 7 11.12 -0.71 -3.97
C PRO A 7 9.66 -1.13 -4.22
N SER A 8 9.10 -1.86 -3.26
CA SER A 8 7.75 -2.40 -3.33
C SER A 8 6.82 -1.60 -2.42
N PHE A 9 5.65 -1.24 -2.94
CA PHE A 9 4.64 -0.47 -2.22
C PHE A 9 3.30 -1.21 -2.30
N VAL A 10 2.58 -1.27 -1.18
CA VAL A 10 1.24 -1.85 -1.11
C VAL A 10 0.29 -0.82 -0.53
N VAL A 11 -0.91 -0.70 -1.12
CA VAL A 11 -2.00 0.11 -0.58
C VAL A 11 -3.14 -0.83 -0.22
N GLN A 12 -3.53 -0.88 1.05
CA GLN A 12 -4.50 -1.84 1.58
C GLN A 12 -5.65 -1.14 2.32
N GLY A 13 -6.87 -1.61 2.07
CA GLY A 13 -8.06 -1.21 2.83
C GLY A 13 -7.99 -1.71 4.27
N THR A 14 -8.24 -0.84 5.26
CA THR A 14 -8.16 -1.21 6.69
C THR A 14 -9.11 -2.33 7.09
N ASN A 15 -10.24 -2.46 6.39
CA ASN A 15 -11.33 -3.41 6.68
C ASN A 15 -11.60 -4.34 5.49
N ASP A 16 -10.58 -4.65 4.67
CA ASP A 16 -10.71 -5.58 3.55
C ASP A 16 -10.94 -7.01 4.06
N THR A 17 -12.04 -7.63 3.61
CA THR A 17 -12.43 -8.99 3.99
C THR A 17 -11.56 -10.08 3.37
N PHE A 18 -10.70 -9.74 2.41
CA PHE A 18 -9.74 -10.65 1.77
C PHE A 18 -8.34 -10.58 2.39
N GLY A 19 -8.14 -9.71 3.39
CA GLY A 19 -6.89 -9.59 4.13
C GLY A 19 -6.76 -8.21 4.76
N THR A 20 -6.64 -8.16 6.08
CA THR A 20 -6.36 -6.92 6.81
C THR A 20 -4.90 -6.49 6.63
N PRO A 21 -4.57 -5.21 6.89
CA PRO A 21 -3.18 -4.75 6.88
C PRO A 21 -2.25 -5.58 7.79
N ASP A 22 -2.74 -5.98 8.96
CA ASP A 22 -1.97 -6.78 9.93
C ASP A 22 -1.68 -8.18 9.43
N GLU A 23 -2.66 -8.85 8.82
CA GLU A 23 -2.46 -10.17 8.18
C GLU A 23 -1.47 -10.05 7.02
N LEU A 24 -1.57 -8.98 6.23
CA LEU A 24 -0.72 -8.79 5.06
C LEU A 24 0.76 -8.59 5.44
N ARG A 25 1.05 -7.82 6.50
CA ARG A 25 2.43 -7.51 6.96
C ARG A 25 3.30 -8.74 7.10
N ALA A 26 2.75 -9.85 7.58
CA ALA A 26 3.48 -11.10 7.78
C ALA A 26 3.97 -11.75 6.47
N HIS A 27 3.40 -11.36 5.34
CA HIS A 27 3.67 -11.93 4.02
C HIS A 27 4.43 -10.99 3.08
N LEU A 28 4.66 -9.74 3.49
CA LEU A 28 5.34 -8.76 2.65
C LEU A 28 6.86 -9.01 2.63
N PRO A 29 7.52 -8.88 1.46
CA PRO A 29 8.97 -8.85 1.39
C PRO A 29 9.56 -7.76 2.30
N ALA A 30 10.74 -8.02 2.85
CA ALA A 30 11.46 -7.02 3.63
C ALA A 30 11.67 -5.73 2.82
N GLY A 31 11.41 -4.59 3.44
CA GLY A 31 11.50 -3.27 2.79
C GLY A 31 10.24 -2.82 2.03
N THR A 32 9.18 -3.64 1.97
CA THR A 32 7.90 -3.20 1.41
C THR A 32 7.26 -2.13 2.29
N THR A 33 6.82 -1.03 1.68
CA THR A 33 6.04 0.00 2.40
C THR A 33 4.55 -0.29 2.25
N LEU A 34 3.84 -0.39 3.38
CA LEU A 34 2.39 -0.61 3.43
C LEU A 34 1.66 0.69 3.79
N PHE A 35 0.80 1.16 2.89
CA PHE A 35 -0.10 2.28 3.10
C PHE A 35 -1.50 1.76 3.44
N GLU A 36 -2.00 2.13 4.60
CA GLU A 36 -3.37 1.81 4.99
C GLU A 36 -4.33 2.93 4.56
N VAL A 37 -5.44 2.54 3.94
CA VAL A 37 -6.49 3.46 3.50
C VAL A 37 -7.80 3.03 4.14
N PRO A 38 -8.56 3.94 4.79
CA PRO A 38 -9.88 3.59 5.32
C PRO A 38 -10.74 2.94 4.22
N GLY A 39 -11.31 1.77 4.47
CA GLY A 39 -12.14 1.09 3.46
C GLY A 39 -11.99 -0.42 3.46
N ALA A 40 -12.79 -1.07 2.60
CA ALA A 40 -12.73 -2.52 2.38
C ALA A 40 -11.98 -2.82 1.07
N HIS A 41 -12.21 -4.01 0.49
CA HIS A 41 -11.63 -4.43 -0.78
C HIS A 41 -11.79 -3.42 -1.92
N SER A 42 -12.99 -2.83 -1.99
CA SER A 42 -13.24 -1.65 -2.82
C SER A 42 -13.20 -0.41 -1.94
N TYR A 43 -12.35 0.55 -2.30
CA TYR A 43 -12.27 1.82 -1.59
C TYR A 43 -13.59 2.60 -1.75
N PRO A 44 -14.28 2.95 -0.64
CA PRO A 44 -15.48 3.76 -0.74
C PRO A 44 -15.13 5.19 -1.18
N LYS A 45 -16.11 5.92 -1.72
CA LYS A 45 -15.90 7.31 -2.21
C LYS A 45 -15.25 8.23 -1.18
N GLY A 46 -15.57 8.06 0.11
CA GLY A 46 -14.99 8.83 1.21
C GLY A 46 -13.47 8.65 1.37
N SER A 47 -12.91 7.56 0.86
CA SER A 47 -11.49 7.24 0.94
C SER A 47 -10.65 7.88 -0.14
N ARG A 48 -11.28 8.58 -1.10
CA ARG A 48 -10.59 9.17 -2.26
C ARG A 48 -9.37 10.00 -1.85
N SER A 49 -9.51 10.88 -0.85
CA SER A 49 -8.39 11.73 -0.42
C SER A 49 -7.22 10.92 0.13
N ALA A 50 -7.50 9.92 0.98
CA ALA A 50 -6.47 9.06 1.56
C ALA A 50 -5.79 8.19 0.51
N LEU A 51 -6.57 7.62 -0.43
CA LEU A 51 -6.04 6.85 -1.55
C LEU A 51 -5.16 7.72 -2.45
N THR A 52 -5.60 8.92 -2.82
CA THR A 52 -4.80 9.85 -3.62
C THR A 52 -3.51 10.23 -2.89
N GLN A 53 -3.57 10.52 -1.58
CA GLN A 53 -2.37 10.84 -0.80
C GLN A 53 -1.35 9.69 -0.78
N ALA A 54 -1.80 8.45 -0.60
CA ALA A 54 -0.94 7.27 -0.66
C ALA A 54 -0.24 7.16 -2.03
N LEU A 55 -1.00 7.28 -3.12
CA LEU A 55 -0.48 7.21 -4.48
C LEU A 55 0.48 8.36 -4.80
N THR A 56 0.19 9.58 -4.36
CA THR A 56 1.10 10.73 -4.51
C THR A 56 2.39 10.53 -3.74
N SER A 57 2.34 9.94 -2.55
CA SER A 57 3.53 9.63 -1.75
C SER A 57 4.42 8.61 -2.45
N ILE A 58 3.81 7.54 -2.99
CA ILE A 58 4.52 6.53 -3.79
C ILE A 58 5.18 7.18 -5.00
N ALA A 59 4.44 8.00 -5.75
CA ALA A 59 4.97 8.69 -6.94
C ALA A 59 6.20 9.57 -6.61
N GLY A 60 6.22 10.22 -5.45
CA GLY A 60 7.37 11.01 -5.00
C GLY A 60 8.60 10.18 -4.54
N MET A 61 8.43 8.87 -4.33
CA MET A 61 9.51 7.95 -3.96
C MET A 61 10.11 7.22 -5.16
N LEU A 62 9.41 7.19 -6.30
CA LEU A 62 9.91 6.55 -7.50
C LEU A 62 11.03 7.39 -8.13
N PRO A 63 12.12 6.77 -8.60
CA PRO A 63 13.12 7.47 -9.39
C PRO A 63 12.48 8.01 -10.68
N GLY A 64 12.82 9.24 -11.02
CA GLY A 64 12.34 9.93 -12.24
C GLY A 64 13.04 9.49 -13.51
#